data_AF-A0A6J7DD90-F1
#
_entry.id   AF-A0A6J7DD90-F1
#
_cell.length_a   1.000
_cell.length_b   1.000
_cell.length_c   1.000
_cell.angle_alpha   90.00
_cell.angle_beta   90.00
_cell.angle_gamma   90.00
#
_symmetry.space_group_name_H-M   'P 1'
#
loop_
_entity.id
_entity.type
_entity.pdbx_description
1 polymer ?
#
loop_
_entity_poly.entity_id
_entity_poly.type
_entity_poly.pdbx_seq_one_letter_code
_entity_poly.pdbx_strand_id
1 'polypeptide(L)'
;MIKRLLVILLATLLIMPNARALPISPSPAPHPTLAMKNLSVVKISTKKKITLSPSPSPKWPPLGFKSNGEVYAKIPTPKELVGTASNSRLLTRQLAQIVDGVRICEKYSCGAVQLASLNGCTWWEVNAKLQGVTSATDKTLRVFGTLRTLARATSPRQITTVLLISKEDIALKHVIAGISANCYHDATNEKIPSSIYTPVEITD
;
A
#
# COMPACT_ATOMS: atom_id res chain seq x y z
N MET A 1 -26.03 30.87 -35.64
CA MET A 1 -26.24 30.83 -37.11
C MET A 1 -24.86 30.87 -37.78
N ILE A 2 -24.72 30.19 -38.94
CA ILE A 2 -23.49 30.05 -39.79
C ILE A 2 -22.53 28.96 -39.25
N LYS A 3 -22.46 27.70 -39.73
CA LYS A 3 -22.54 27.04 -41.07
C LYS A 3 -21.30 27.27 -41.94
N ARG A 4 -20.44 26.24 -42.03
CA ARG A 4 -19.50 25.83 -43.13
C ARG A 4 -18.52 24.81 -42.53
N LEU A 5 -18.79 23.50 -42.54
CA LEU A 5 -18.52 22.54 -43.63
C LEU A 5 -17.23 22.83 -44.43
N LEU A 6 -16.18 22.03 -44.18
CA LEU A 6 -15.32 21.54 -45.26
C LEU A 6 -14.90 20.09 -44.96
N VAL A 7 -15.36 19.22 -45.83
CA VAL A 7 -15.08 17.79 -45.95
C VAL A 7 -13.83 17.66 -46.82
N ILE A 8 -12.83 16.88 -46.39
CA ILE A 8 -11.84 16.32 -47.31
C ILE A 8 -11.79 14.81 -47.10
N LEU A 9 -12.38 14.14 -48.08
CA LEU A 9 -12.32 12.72 -48.40
C LEU A 9 -10.93 12.43 -49.02
N LEU A 10 -10.22 11.39 -48.57
CA LEU A 10 -9.34 10.62 -49.43
C LEU A 10 -9.49 9.13 -49.08
N ALA A 11 -10.17 8.44 -49.98
CA ALA A 11 -10.31 7.00 -50.02
C ALA A 11 -9.26 6.42 -50.98
N THR A 12 -8.56 5.36 -50.58
CA THR A 12 -8.01 4.37 -51.50
C THR A 12 -8.16 2.97 -50.89
N LEU A 13 -8.87 2.11 -51.63
CA LEU A 13 -9.28 0.74 -51.32
C LEU A 13 -8.15 -0.29 -51.55
N LEU A 14 -8.25 -1.38 -50.74
CA LEU A 14 -8.02 -2.82 -51.02
C LEU A 14 -6.68 -3.30 -51.57
N ILE A 15 -6.06 -4.33 -50.95
CA ILE A 15 -5.95 -5.73 -51.46
C ILE A 15 -5.68 -6.73 -50.28
N MET A 16 -6.57 -7.70 -50.05
CA MET A 16 -6.27 -9.05 -49.49
C MET A 16 -6.28 -10.04 -50.68
N PRO A 17 -5.46 -11.10 -50.74
CA PRO A 17 -5.71 -12.39 -50.06
C PRO A 17 -4.37 -13.11 -49.68
N ASN A 18 -4.21 -14.31 -49.12
CA ASN A 18 -4.98 -15.56 -49.16
C ASN A 18 -4.38 -16.54 -48.14
N ALA A 19 -5.21 -17.36 -47.50
CA ALA A 19 -4.77 -18.60 -46.85
C ALA A 19 -4.60 -19.71 -47.92
N ARG A 20 -3.62 -20.60 -47.77
CA ARG A 20 -3.56 -21.91 -48.45
C ARG A 20 -2.69 -22.91 -47.67
N ALA A 21 -3.20 -24.13 -47.56
CA ALA A 21 -2.63 -25.29 -46.88
C ALA A 21 -1.88 -26.25 -47.84
N LEU A 22 -0.90 -27.00 -47.29
CA LEU A 22 -0.26 -28.31 -47.60
C LEU A 22 -0.16 -28.86 -49.06
N PRO A 23 0.96 -29.53 -49.43
CA PRO A 23 0.97 -31.02 -49.40
C PRO A 23 2.32 -31.76 -49.09
N ILE A 24 2.19 -32.91 -48.41
CA ILE A 24 2.80 -34.27 -48.49
C ILE A 24 4.13 -34.53 -49.29
N SER A 25 5.14 -35.13 -48.59
CA SER A 25 6.09 -36.29 -48.85
C SER A 25 6.70 -36.58 -50.25
N PRO A 26 7.97 -37.07 -50.39
CA PRO A 26 8.37 -38.47 -50.08
C PRO A 26 9.81 -38.73 -49.52
N SER A 27 10.00 -39.92 -48.93
CA SER A 27 11.26 -40.59 -48.50
C SER A 27 11.94 -41.35 -49.66
N PRO A 28 13.28 -41.58 -49.67
CA PRO A 28 13.82 -42.94 -49.40
C PRO A 28 15.21 -43.02 -48.71
N ALA A 29 15.50 -44.19 -48.11
CA ALA A 29 16.72 -44.60 -47.39
C ALA A 29 17.92 -45.00 -48.31
N PRO A 30 19.16 -45.19 -47.78
CA PRO A 30 19.61 -46.52 -47.31
C PRO A 30 20.59 -46.56 -46.08
N HIS A 31 20.62 -47.71 -45.39
CA HIS A 31 21.56 -48.22 -44.34
C HIS A 31 23.05 -48.22 -44.79
N PRO A 32 24.12 -48.35 -43.93
CA PRO A 32 24.26 -49.32 -42.81
C PRO A 32 25.15 -48.98 -41.56
N THR A 33 24.73 -49.52 -40.40
CA THR A 33 25.46 -50.41 -39.43
C THR A 33 26.76 -50.00 -38.68
N LEU A 34 26.68 -50.14 -37.33
CA LEU A 34 27.70 -50.45 -36.27
C LEU A 34 28.80 -49.42 -35.89
N ALA A 35 28.76 -48.94 -34.63
CA ALA A 35 29.73 -49.32 -33.58
C ALA A 35 29.62 -48.39 -32.34
N MET A 36 29.32 -49.01 -31.21
CA MET A 36 29.26 -48.45 -29.86
C MET A 36 30.68 -48.07 -29.39
N LYS A 37 30.94 -46.80 -29.07
CA LYS A 37 32.16 -46.39 -28.35
C LYS A 37 31.82 -45.44 -27.19
N ASN A 38 32.10 -45.96 -26.01
CA ASN A 38 31.98 -45.38 -24.66
C ASN A 38 32.48 -43.92 -24.59
N LEU A 39 31.59 -42.97 -24.25
CA LEU A 39 32.00 -41.72 -23.60
C LEU A 39 31.38 -41.70 -22.20
N SER A 40 32.26 -41.70 -21.22
CA SER A 40 32.03 -41.61 -19.78
C SER A 40 30.99 -40.55 -19.42
N VAL A 41 29.84 -40.99 -18.90
CA VAL A 41 28.85 -40.14 -18.25
C VAL A 41 29.46 -39.59 -16.97
N VAL A 42 29.75 -38.28 -16.97
CA VAL A 42 30.02 -37.53 -15.75
C VAL A 42 28.75 -37.61 -14.89
N LYS A 43 28.83 -38.33 -13.76
CA LYS A 43 27.80 -38.30 -12.71
C LYS A 43 27.75 -36.89 -12.14
N ILE A 44 26.82 -36.07 -12.62
CA ILE A 44 26.38 -34.90 -11.88
C ILE A 44 25.54 -35.43 -10.71
N SER A 45 26.19 -35.57 -9.55
CA SER A 45 25.49 -35.84 -8.30
C SER A 45 24.62 -34.63 -7.98
N THR A 46 23.31 -34.81 -8.11
CA THR A 46 22.27 -33.83 -7.82
C THR A 46 22.48 -33.25 -6.41
N LYS A 47 22.87 -31.96 -6.32
CA LYS A 47 22.87 -31.24 -5.04
C LYS A 47 21.45 -31.32 -4.48
N LYS A 48 21.32 -31.99 -3.34
CA LYS A 48 20.09 -32.09 -2.56
C LYS A 48 19.57 -30.66 -2.37
N LYS A 49 18.43 -30.33 -3.01
CA LYS A 49 17.72 -29.08 -2.78
C LYS A 49 17.42 -29.04 -1.29
N ILE A 50 18.13 -28.19 -0.55
CA ILE A 50 17.78 -27.91 0.84
C ILE A 50 16.42 -27.22 0.75
N THR A 51 15.37 -27.98 0.97
CA THR A 51 14.04 -27.44 1.19
C THR A 51 14.15 -26.64 2.48
N LEU A 52 14.35 -25.33 2.35
CA LEU A 52 14.26 -24.42 3.48
C LEU A 52 12.90 -24.71 4.13
N SER A 53 12.93 -25.15 5.39
CA SER A 53 11.72 -25.34 6.18
C SER A 53 10.88 -24.06 6.03
N PRO A 54 9.60 -24.16 5.66
CA PRO A 54 8.78 -22.97 5.48
C PRO A 54 8.86 -22.14 6.76
N SER A 55 9.14 -20.84 6.61
CA SER A 55 9.21 -19.92 7.74
C SER A 55 7.93 -20.10 8.56
N PRO A 56 8.04 -20.29 9.89
CA PRO A 56 6.88 -20.58 10.72
C PRO A 56 5.81 -19.51 10.49
N SER A 57 4.56 -19.95 10.36
CA SER A 57 3.44 -19.03 10.15
C SER A 57 3.48 -17.90 11.19
N PRO A 58 3.33 -16.63 10.78
CA PRO A 58 3.36 -15.50 11.70
C PRO A 58 2.38 -15.71 12.85
N LYS A 59 2.86 -15.56 14.10
CA LYS A 59 1.98 -15.59 15.28
C LYS A 59 0.96 -14.46 15.17
N TRP A 60 -0.31 -14.83 15.25
CA TRP A 60 -1.45 -13.93 15.18
C TRP A 60 -2.23 -13.96 16.51
N PRO A 61 -2.65 -12.82 17.07
CA PRO A 61 -2.49 -11.44 16.55
C PRO A 61 -1.03 -10.96 16.56
N PRO A 62 -0.69 -9.92 15.78
CA PRO A 62 0.65 -9.37 15.79
C PRO A 62 0.99 -8.86 17.20
N LEU A 63 2.22 -9.12 17.65
CA LEU A 63 2.65 -8.77 18.99
C LEU A 63 2.47 -7.27 19.28
N GLY A 64 1.85 -6.96 20.42
CA GLY A 64 1.63 -5.59 20.89
C GLY A 64 0.40 -4.89 20.30
N PHE A 65 -0.40 -5.57 19.49
CA PHE A 65 -1.67 -5.03 18.99
C PHE A 65 -2.80 -5.24 19.99
N LYS A 66 -3.64 -4.22 20.13
CA LYS A 66 -4.94 -4.32 20.81
C LYS A 66 -5.98 -4.81 19.80
N SER A 67 -6.92 -5.64 20.24
CA SER A 67 -7.95 -6.23 19.40
C SER A 67 -9.34 -5.72 19.76
N ASN A 68 -10.17 -5.48 18.75
CA ASN A 68 -11.61 -5.32 18.90
C ASN A 68 -12.31 -6.06 17.74
N GLY A 69 -12.93 -7.20 18.05
CA GLY A 69 -13.46 -8.10 17.02
C GLY A 69 -12.35 -8.57 16.07
N GLU A 70 -12.55 -8.32 14.77
CA GLU A 70 -11.57 -8.67 13.73
C GLU A 70 -10.45 -7.65 13.54
N VAL A 71 -10.57 -6.45 14.13
CA VAL A 71 -9.63 -5.34 13.96
C VAL A 71 -8.56 -5.36 15.03
N TYR A 72 -7.31 -5.19 14.60
CA TYR A 72 -6.14 -5.05 15.46
C TYR A 72 -5.47 -3.71 15.21
N ALA A 73 -5.12 -3.00 16.28
CA ALA A 73 -4.45 -1.71 16.19
C ALA A 73 -3.28 -1.59 17.18
N LYS A 74 -2.21 -0.92 16.76
CA LYS A 74 -1.06 -0.56 17.60
C LYS A 74 -0.56 0.84 17.22
N ILE A 75 -0.21 1.65 18.20
CA ILE A 75 0.55 2.88 17.96
C ILE A 75 2.02 2.47 17.85
N PRO A 76 2.68 2.62 16.67
CA PRO A 76 4.07 2.25 16.53
C PRO A 76 4.97 3.20 17.31
N THR A 77 6.06 2.67 17.85
CA THR A 77 7.17 3.49 18.34
C THR A 77 7.85 4.22 17.17
N PRO A 78 8.61 5.31 17.43
CA PRO A 78 9.36 6.00 16.37
C PRO A 78 10.30 5.05 15.59
N LYS A 79 10.94 4.10 16.29
CA LYS A 79 11.83 3.10 15.68
C LYS A 79 11.07 2.15 14.75
N GLU A 80 9.91 1.66 15.18
CA GLU A 80 9.05 0.80 14.36
C GLU A 80 8.48 1.56 13.15
N LEU A 81 8.11 2.83 13.34
CA LEU A 81 7.59 3.67 12.26
C LEU A 81 8.65 3.91 11.18
N VAL A 82 9.88 4.26 11.57
CA VAL A 82 11.00 4.42 10.63
C VAL A 82 11.28 3.09 9.92
N GLY A 83 11.34 1.97 10.66
CA GLY A 83 11.53 0.65 10.06
C GLY A 83 10.42 0.28 9.05
N THR A 84 9.16 0.63 9.36
CA THR A 84 8.04 0.40 8.44
C THR A 84 8.10 1.32 7.23
N ALA A 85 8.46 2.59 7.43
CA ALA A 85 8.61 3.57 6.37
C ALA A 85 9.71 3.14 5.38
N SER A 86 10.85 2.66 5.86
CA SER A 86 11.94 2.15 5.01
C SER A 86 11.53 1.04 4.06
N ASN A 87 10.50 0.26 4.43
CA ASN A 87 9.95 -0.81 3.60
C ASN A 87 8.74 -0.36 2.75
N SER A 88 8.28 0.88 2.89
CA SER A 88 7.10 1.41 2.23
C SER A 88 7.38 2.72 1.50
N ARG A 89 7.32 2.67 0.16
CA ARG A 89 7.43 3.85 -0.70
C ARG A 89 6.35 4.90 -0.39
N LEU A 90 5.14 4.46 -0.01
CA LEU A 90 4.05 5.37 0.31
C LEU A 90 4.31 6.13 1.62
N LEU A 91 4.65 5.41 2.69
CA LEU A 91 4.95 6.04 3.97
C LEU A 91 6.18 6.95 3.88
N THR A 92 7.23 6.48 3.19
CA THR A 92 8.42 7.29 2.96
C THR A 92 8.07 8.61 2.28
N ARG A 93 7.24 8.57 1.22
CA ARG A 93 6.79 9.78 0.52
C ARG A 93 5.96 10.69 1.42
N GLN A 94 5.08 10.15 2.25
CA GLN A 94 4.26 10.94 3.17
C GLN A 94 5.12 11.63 4.25
N LEU A 95 6.03 10.88 4.88
CA LEU A 95 6.93 11.42 5.90
C LEU A 95 7.95 12.42 5.32
N ALA A 96 8.30 12.28 4.04
CA ALA A 96 9.21 13.18 3.33
C ALA A 96 8.51 14.39 2.70
N GLN A 97 7.19 14.56 2.87
CA GLN A 97 6.51 15.77 2.40
C GLN A 97 7.13 17.00 3.07
N ILE A 98 7.33 18.05 2.28
CA ILE A 98 7.92 19.30 2.74
C ILE A 98 6.84 20.39 2.75
N VAL A 99 6.76 21.13 3.85
CA VAL A 99 5.92 22.32 4.03
C VAL A 99 6.82 23.42 4.56
N ASP A 100 6.87 24.55 3.87
CA ASP A 100 7.73 25.69 4.21
C ASP A 100 9.22 25.32 4.39
N GLY A 101 9.72 24.38 3.59
CA GLY A 101 11.12 23.92 3.65
C GLY A 101 11.43 22.90 4.76
N VAL A 102 10.45 22.55 5.60
CA VAL A 102 10.59 21.61 6.72
C VAL A 102 9.77 20.35 6.46
N ARG A 103 10.18 19.19 7.00
CA ARG A 103 9.39 17.96 6.84
C ARG A 103 8.02 18.11 7.52
N ILE A 104 6.99 17.51 6.94
CA ILE A 104 5.61 17.71 7.35
C ILE A 104 5.38 17.40 8.84
N CYS A 105 6.05 16.38 9.38
CA CYS A 105 5.96 15.99 10.79
C CYS A 105 7.02 16.64 11.70
N GLU A 106 7.89 17.48 11.13
CA GLU A 106 8.74 18.41 11.87
C GLU A 106 8.07 19.80 11.95
N LYS A 107 7.17 20.12 11.02
CA LYS A 107 6.36 21.33 11.04
C LYS A 107 5.05 21.15 11.80
N TYR A 108 4.36 20.02 11.59
CA TYR A 108 3.04 19.76 12.16
C TYR A 108 3.01 18.58 13.13
N SER A 109 2.05 18.61 14.05
CA SER A 109 1.76 17.49 14.94
C SER A 109 1.24 16.28 14.16
N CYS A 110 2.07 15.24 14.11
CA CYS A 110 1.80 13.97 13.46
C CYS A 110 1.64 12.82 14.45
N GLY A 111 1.07 11.73 13.95
CA GLY A 111 0.90 10.46 14.66
C GLY A 111 0.79 9.33 13.66
N ALA A 112 0.85 8.09 14.13
CA ALA A 112 0.69 6.93 13.27
C ALA A 112 -0.06 5.82 14.00
N VAL A 113 -0.74 4.97 13.24
CA VAL A 113 -1.35 3.75 13.76
C VAL A 113 -1.11 2.60 12.78
N GLN A 114 -0.69 1.47 13.32
CA GLN A 114 -0.61 0.21 12.60
C GLN A 114 -1.94 -0.52 12.76
N LEU A 115 -2.50 -0.98 11.64
CA LEU A 115 -3.80 -1.62 11.56
C LEU A 115 -3.68 -2.96 10.86
N ALA A 116 -4.48 -3.93 11.29
CA ALA A 116 -4.70 -5.17 10.59
C ALA A 116 -6.10 -5.71 10.85
N SER A 117 -6.61 -6.53 9.94
CA SER A 117 -7.88 -7.25 10.11
C SER A 117 -7.66 -8.75 9.91
N LEU A 118 -8.41 -9.60 10.63
CA LEU A 118 -8.45 -11.04 10.36
C LEU A 118 -8.84 -11.35 8.92
N ASN A 119 -9.87 -10.67 8.43
CA ASN A 119 -10.55 -10.98 7.16
C ASN A 119 -10.18 -10.02 6.03
N GLY A 120 -9.32 -9.05 6.32
CA GLY A 120 -9.03 -7.94 5.43
C GLY A 120 -10.01 -6.80 5.65
N CYS A 121 -9.82 -5.70 4.92
CA CYS A 121 -10.71 -4.56 4.91
C CYS A 121 -10.76 -4.01 3.49
N THR A 122 -11.94 -3.63 3.03
CA THR A 122 -12.13 -2.92 1.76
C THR A 122 -11.56 -1.51 1.87
N TRP A 123 -11.71 -0.88 3.03
CA TRP A 123 -11.04 0.36 3.37
C TRP A 123 -11.03 0.59 4.89
N TRP A 124 -10.18 1.52 5.32
CA TRP A 124 -10.05 1.90 6.72
C TRP A 124 -10.51 3.34 6.92
N GLU A 125 -11.27 3.58 7.98
CA GLU A 125 -11.45 4.90 8.55
C GLU A 125 -10.68 4.98 9.87
N VAL A 126 -9.82 5.98 10.00
CA VAL A 126 -9.10 6.26 11.23
C VAL A 126 -9.51 7.63 11.74
N ASN A 127 -10.09 7.66 12.93
CA ASN A 127 -10.44 8.89 13.61
C ASN A 127 -9.46 9.14 14.75
N ALA A 128 -9.11 10.40 14.98
CA ALA A 128 -8.27 10.80 16.11
C ALA A 128 -8.60 12.22 16.56
N LYS A 129 -8.12 12.59 17.74
CA LYS A 129 -8.24 13.92 18.33
C LYS A 129 -6.85 14.53 18.48
N LEU A 130 -6.74 15.82 18.22
CA LEU A 130 -5.56 16.59 18.56
C LEU A 130 -5.78 17.18 19.96
N GLN A 131 -4.92 16.82 20.91
CA GLN A 131 -5.06 17.19 22.32
C GLN A 131 -3.80 17.87 22.84
N GLY A 132 -3.96 18.83 23.74
CA GLY A 132 -2.84 19.57 24.31
C GLY A 132 -3.23 20.23 25.63
N VAL A 133 -2.24 20.77 26.32
CA VAL A 133 -2.51 21.66 27.47
C VAL A 133 -2.93 23.03 26.96
N THR A 134 -3.89 23.66 27.63
CA THR A 134 -4.39 24.99 27.27
C THR A 134 -3.29 26.06 27.33
N SER A 135 -2.40 25.98 28.33
CA SER A 135 -1.31 26.94 28.53
C SER A 135 -0.22 26.34 29.43
N ALA A 136 0.91 27.03 29.55
CA ALA A 136 1.93 26.69 30.55
C ALA A 136 1.39 26.78 31.99
N THR A 137 0.47 27.72 32.24
CA THR A 137 -0.15 27.95 33.55
C THR A 137 -1.37 27.04 33.76
N ASP A 138 -2.17 26.85 32.71
CA ASP A 138 -3.33 25.97 32.73
C ASP A 138 -3.02 24.63 32.04
N LYS A 139 -2.77 23.62 32.87
CA LYS A 139 -2.46 22.24 32.43
C LYS A 139 -3.71 21.43 32.06
N THR A 140 -4.89 22.05 31.95
CA THR A 140 -6.08 21.35 31.48
C THR A 140 -5.86 20.79 30.08
N LEU A 141 -6.14 19.50 29.92
CA LEU A 141 -6.09 18.84 28.62
C LEU A 141 -7.34 19.20 27.82
N ARG A 142 -7.15 19.84 26.67
CA ARG A 142 -8.21 20.23 25.74
C ARG A 142 -8.03 19.58 24.38
N VAL A 143 -9.12 19.49 23.63
CA VAL A 143 -9.14 19.05 22.23
C VAL A 143 -9.10 20.28 21.33
N PHE A 144 -8.12 20.34 20.44
CA PHE A 144 -7.88 21.44 19.50
C PHE A 144 -8.35 21.12 18.08
N GLY A 145 -8.68 19.85 17.82
CA GLY A 145 -9.20 19.45 16.51
C GLY A 145 -9.43 17.96 16.42
N THR A 146 -10.04 17.55 15.31
CA THR A 146 -10.30 16.15 14.98
C THR A 146 -9.71 15.80 13.64
N LEU A 147 -9.28 14.54 13.51
CA LEU A 147 -8.73 13.97 12.30
C LEU A 147 -9.59 12.81 11.84
N ARG A 148 -9.92 12.79 10.55
CA ARG A 148 -10.50 11.64 9.85
C ARG A 148 -9.62 11.29 8.67
N THR A 149 -9.04 10.10 8.68
CA THR A 149 -8.12 9.62 7.64
C THR A 149 -8.64 8.33 7.04
N LEU A 150 -8.84 8.32 5.73
CA LEU A 150 -9.25 7.13 4.99
C LEU A 150 -8.03 6.46 4.34
N ALA A 151 -7.85 5.18 4.62
CA ALA A 151 -6.75 4.39 4.08
C ALA A 151 -7.23 3.23 3.20
N ARG A 152 -6.32 2.77 2.33
CA ARG A 152 -6.61 1.76 1.31
C ARG A 152 -6.95 0.40 1.92
N ALA A 153 -7.58 -0.43 1.10
CA ALA A 153 -7.82 -1.83 1.39
C ALA A 153 -6.58 -2.57 1.91
N THR A 154 -6.83 -3.57 2.76
CA THR A 154 -5.82 -4.51 3.24
C THR A 154 -6.30 -5.94 3.07
N SER A 155 -5.39 -6.83 2.68
CA SER A 155 -5.65 -8.26 2.64
C SER A 155 -5.81 -8.84 4.06
N PRO A 156 -6.39 -10.03 4.22
CA PRO A 156 -6.41 -10.77 5.48
C PRO A 156 -5.03 -10.79 6.14
N ARG A 157 -4.96 -10.42 7.42
CA ARG A 157 -3.75 -10.41 8.25
C ARG A 157 -2.62 -9.52 7.72
N GLN A 158 -2.91 -8.61 6.80
CA GLN A 158 -1.95 -7.61 6.33
C GLN A 158 -1.88 -6.45 7.33
N ILE A 159 -0.68 -6.14 7.80
CA ILE A 159 -0.42 -4.94 8.59
C ILE A 159 -0.23 -3.76 7.64
N THR A 160 -0.98 -2.68 7.87
CA THR A 160 -0.80 -1.39 7.21
C THR A 160 -0.51 -0.32 8.26
N THR A 161 0.21 0.73 7.88
CA THR A 161 0.45 1.88 8.76
C THR A 161 -0.20 3.10 8.16
N VAL A 162 -1.03 3.79 8.95
CA VAL A 162 -1.70 5.03 8.56
C VAL A 162 -1.04 6.18 9.30
N LEU A 163 -0.57 7.18 8.55
CA LEU A 163 -0.04 8.43 9.09
C LEU A 163 -1.19 9.43 9.28
N LEU A 164 -1.20 10.08 10.43
CA LEU A 164 -2.18 11.08 10.85
C LEU A 164 -1.48 12.43 10.95
N ILE A 165 -1.99 13.46 10.26
CA ILE A 165 -1.32 14.75 10.14
C ILE A 165 -2.34 15.86 10.43
N SER A 166 -2.19 16.54 11.56
CA SER A 166 -3.15 17.55 12.01
C SER A 166 -3.01 18.92 11.38
N LYS A 167 -1.96 19.22 10.60
CA LYS A 167 -1.67 20.58 10.10
C LYS A 167 -1.57 21.67 11.20
N GLU A 168 -1.60 21.28 12.47
CA GLU A 168 -1.33 22.15 13.61
C GLU A 168 0.16 22.21 13.85
N ASP A 169 0.72 23.39 14.12
CA ASP A 169 2.14 23.56 14.38
C ASP A 169 2.59 22.72 15.59
N ILE A 170 3.65 21.93 15.40
CA ILE A 170 4.20 21.06 16.46
C ILE A 170 4.75 21.88 17.64
N ALA A 171 5.08 23.16 17.45
CA ALA A 171 5.53 24.06 18.50
C ALA A 171 4.49 24.24 19.63
N LEU A 172 3.19 24.04 19.33
CA LEU A 172 2.11 24.07 20.31
C LEU A 172 2.08 22.83 21.22
N LYS A 173 2.92 21.82 20.94
CA LYS A 173 3.04 20.57 21.71
C LYS A 173 1.72 19.79 21.82
N HIS A 174 0.81 20.01 20.89
CA HIS A 174 -0.40 19.22 20.76
C HIS A 174 -0.06 17.84 20.20
N VAL A 175 -0.69 16.79 20.72
CA VAL A 175 -0.45 15.39 20.38
C VAL A 175 -1.68 14.74 19.80
N ILE A 176 -1.50 13.82 18.87
CA ILE A 176 -2.58 13.00 18.34
C ILE A 176 -2.91 11.89 19.35
N ALA A 177 -4.16 11.86 19.81
CA ALA A 177 -4.66 10.95 20.82
C ALA A 177 -6.08 10.47 20.48
N GLY A 178 -6.63 9.56 21.30
CA GLY A 178 -8.00 9.05 21.11
C GLY A 178 -8.23 8.39 19.76
N ILE A 179 -7.22 7.65 19.26
CA ILE A 179 -7.25 7.01 17.94
C ILE A 179 -8.27 5.85 17.96
N SER A 180 -9.21 5.87 17.03
CA SER A 180 -10.08 4.74 16.69
C SER A 180 -9.92 4.37 15.23
N ALA A 181 -10.14 3.10 14.91
CA ALA A 181 -10.02 2.58 13.56
C ALA A 181 -11.18 1.63 13.26
N ASN A 182 -11.80 1.85 12.10
CA ASN A 182 -12.94 1.08 11.62
C ASN A 182 -12.55 0.41 10.30
N CYS A 183 -12.85 -0.88 10.21
CA CYS A 183 -12.69 -1.69 9.02
C CYS A 183 -14.03 -1.78 8.30
N TYR A 184 -14.09 -1.28 7.07
CA TYR A 184 -15.29 -1.38 6.24
C TYR A 184 -15.13 -2.48 5.20
N HIS A 185 -16.23 -3.18 4.94
CA HIS A 185 -16.30 -4.29 3.99
C HIS A 185 -17.09 -3.93 2.74
N ASP A 186 -17.96 -2.94 2.85
CA ASP A 186 -18.70 -2.30 1.77
C ASP A 186 -17.83 -1.32 0.96
N ALA A 187 -18.28 -1.04 -0.27
CA ALA A 187 -17.66 -0.04 -1.14
C ALA A 187 -18.01 1.39 -0.69
N THR A 188 -17.11 2.33 -0.93
CA THR A 188 -17.35 3.76 -0.69
C THR A 188 -17.12 4.58 -1.95
N ASN A 189 -17.84 5.70 -2.06
CA ASN A 189 -17.63 6.70 -3.11
C ASN A 189 -16.60 7.76 -2.69
N GLU A 190 -16.11 7.72 -1.44
CA GLU A 190 -15.11 8.65 -0.96
C GLU A 190 -13.74 8.40 -1.61
N LYS A 191 -12.98 9.47 -1.82
CA LYS A 191 -11.62 9.37 -2.34
C LYS A 191 -10.70 8.75 -1.28
N ILE A 192 -10.08 7.62 -1.63
CA ILE A 192 -9.10 6.94 -0.79
C ILE A 192 -7.73 6.89 -1.50
N PRO A 193 -6.63 7.28 -0.84
CA PRO A 193 -6.55 7.79 0.52
C PRO A 193 -6.95 9.27 0.62
N SER A 194 -7.44 9.67 1.78
CA SER A 194 -7.73 11.07 2.12
C SER A 194 -7.49 11.31 3.61
N SER A 195 -7.23 12.55 3.99
CA SER A 195 -7.09 12.94 5.39
C SER A 195 -7.63 14.36 5.55
N ILE A 196 -8.51 14.53 6.52
CA ILE A 196 -9.16 15.79 6.85
C ILE A 196 -8.88 16.09 8.31
N TYR A 197 -8.30 17.25 8.55
CA TYR A 197 -8.20 17.85 9.87
C TYR A 197 -9.26 18.94 9.98
N THR A 198 -10.01 18.93 11.09
CA THR A 198 -10.99 19.96 11.43
C THR A 198 -10.56 20.58 12.76
N PRO A 199 -10.07 21.84 12.77
CA PRO A 199 -9.77 22.51 14.03
C PRO A 199 -11.06 22.76 14.81
N VAL A 200 -10.96 22.75 16.15
CA VAL A 200 -12.03 23.27 17.00
C VAL A 200 -11.87 24.77 17.04
N GLU A 201 -12.92 25.52 16.67
CA GLU A 201 -12.92 26.96 16.88
C GLU A 201 -12.95 27.23 18.39
N ILE A 202 -11.86 27.79 18.90
CA ILE A 202 -11.80 28.28 20.26
C ILE A 202 -12.38 29.69 20.19
N THR A 203 -13.66 29.83 20.53
CA THR A 203 -14.21 31.15 20.84
C THR A 203 -13.62 31.56 22.18
N ASP A 204 -12.61 32.44 22.13
CA ASP A 204 -12.06 33.13 23.28
C ASP A 204 -13.10 34.04 23.96
#